data_AF-A0A175RVT2-F1
#
_entry.id   AF-A0A175RVT2-F1
#
_cell.length_a   1.000
_cell.length_b   1.000
_cell.length_c   1.000
_cell.angle_alpha   90.00
_cell.angle_beta   90.00
_cell.angle_gamma   90.00
#
_symmetry.space_group_name_H-M   'P 1'
#
loop_
_entity.id
_entity.type
_entity.pdbx_description
1 polymer ?
#
loop_
_entity_poly.entity_id
_entity_poly.type
_entity_poly.pdbx_seq_one_letter_code
_entity_poly.pdbx_strand_id
1 'polypeptide(L)'
;MDGNSAAFSGQLLARSERDPPSMTLDVIDPNSDLYQDVDIPGMDLSRRPHPATSQLDCRRACVTDARCVAFTYLKPKKQCWLKSGVGTPRALTGAVTGGKKSQTFSPKVISLD
;
A
#
# COMPACT_ATOMS: atom_id res chain seq x y z
N MET A 1 -2.11 -3.97 -16.77
CA MET A 1 -0.81 -4.68 -16.72
C MET A 1 0.02 -3.93 -15.71
N ASP A 2 -0.06 -4.38 -14.48
CA ASP A 2 0.28 -3.58 -13.32
C ASP A 2 1.63 -4.10 -12.87
N GLY A 3 2.70 -3.40 -13.25
CA GLY A 3 4.09 -3.81 -13.07
C GLY A 3 4.59 -3.80 -11.61
N ASN A 4 3.84 -4.42 -10.71
CA ASN A 4 4.27 -4.77 -9.36
C ASN A 4 4.18 -6.29 -9.18
N SER A 5 4.58 -7.04 -10.22
CA SER A 5 4.88 -8.47 -10.07
C SER A 5 5.93 -8.62 -8.98
N ALA A 6 5.58 -9.32 -7.89
CA ALA A 6 6.49 -9.63 -6.81
C ALA A 6 7.80 -10.21 -7.37
N ALA A 7 8.92 -9.58 -7.05
CA ALA A 7 10.22 -10.18 -7.31
C ALA A 7 10.40 -11.34 -6.33
N PHE A 8 10.14 -12.57 -6.77
CA PHE A 8 10.57 -13.77 -6.05
C PHE A 8 12.08 -13.93 -6.25
N SER A 9 12.88 -13.15 -5.53
CA SER A 9 14.33 -13.36 -5.49
C SER A 9 14.63 -14.52 -4.56
N GLY A 10 14.89 -15.70 -5.14
CA GLY A 10 15.55 -16.79 -4.42
C GLY A 10 17.04 -16.47 -4.31
N GLN A 11 17.58 -16.42 -3.09
CA GLN A 11 19.01 -16.30 -2.85
C GLN A 11 19.53 -17.65 -2.36
N LEU A 12 20.51 -18.22 -3.08
CA LEU A 12 21.28 -19.37 -2.61
C LEU A 12 22.28 -18.87 -1.58
N LEU A 13 22.10 -19.31 -0.33
CA LEU A 13 23.03 -19.02 0.75
C LEU A 13 24.08 -20.14 0.86
N ALA A 14 25.34 -19.75 1.10
CA ALA A 14 26.38 -20.72 1.46
C ALA A 14 26.13 -21.27 2.87
N ARG A 15 26.61 -22.48 3.16
CA ARG A 15 26.43 -23.14 4.48
C ARG A 15 26.91 -22.31 5.68
N SER A 16 27.83 -21.37 5.47
CA SER A 16 28.37 -20.49 6.52
C SER A 16 27.63 -19.16 6.68
N GLU A 17 26.66 -18.87 5.82
CA GLU A 17 25.86 -17.65 5.89
C GLU A 17 24.72 -17.82 6.90
N ARG A 18 24.36 -16.71 7.55
CA ARG A 18 23.21 -16.69 8.47
C ARG A 18 21.91 -16.73 7.68
N ASP A 19 20.89 -17.36 8.26
CA ASP A 19 19.54 -17.34 7.70
C ASP A 19 19.06 -15.91 7.45
N PRO A 20 18.31 -15.67 6.35
CA PRO A 20 17.88 -14.34 6.00
C PRO A 20 16.86 -13.82 7.03
N PRO A 21 16.91 -12.53 7.40
CA PRO A 21 15.96 -11.96 8.35
C PRO A 21 14.56 -11.86 7.71
N SER A 22 13.53 -11.77 8.55
CA SER A 22 12.20 -11.38 8.10
C SER A 22 12.19 -9.90 7.70
N MET A 23 11.51 -9.57 6.61
CA MET A 23 11.37 -8.20 6.12
C MET A 23 9.96 -7.70 6.38
N THR A 24 9.81 -6.49 6.92
CA THR A 24 8.51 -5.85 7.11
C THR A 24 8.37 -4.70 6.14
N LEU A 25 7.29 -4.69 5.38
CA LEU A 25 7.00 -3.66 4.40
C LEU A 25 5.57 -3.14 4.60
N ASP A 26 5.45 -1.83 4.46
CA ASP A 26 4.14 -1.19 4.37
C ASP A 26 3.60 -1.31 2.96
N VAL A 27 2.45 -1.95 2.82
CA VAL A 27 1.83 -2.24 1.54
C VAL A 27 0.33 -1.94 1.58
N ILE A 28 -0.23 -1.75 0.39
CA ILE A 28 -1.68 -1.69 0.17
C ILE A 28 -1.96 -2.74 -0.89
N ASP A 29 -2.48 -3.89 -0.49
CA ASP A 29 -2.81 -4.98 -1.42
C ASP A 29 -4.04 -4.59 -2.26
N PRO A 30 -3.93 -4.53 -3.61
CA PRO A 30 -5.07 -4.23 -4.47
C PRO A 30 -6.26 -5.19 -4.33
N ASN A 31 -6.03 -6.42 -3.85
CA ASN A 31 -7.06 -7.45 -3.76
C ASN A 31 -7.79 -7.46 -2.42
N SER A 32 -7.17 -6.94 -1.35
CA SER A 32 -7.69 -7.08 0.02
C SER A 32 -7.77 -5.76 0.81
N ASP A 33 -7.05 -4.72 0.39
CA ASP A 33 -6.92 -3.45 1.11
C ASP A 33 -7.47 -2.24 0.33
N LEU A 34 -8.18 -2.48 -0.78
CA LEU A 34 -8.88 -1.45 -1.55
C LEU A 34 -10.40 -1.58 -1.39
N TYR A 35 -11.03 -0.47 -1.03
CA TYR A 35 -12.46 -0.35 -0.83
C TYR A 35 -13.05 0.56 -1.90
N GLN A 36 -13.92 0.01 -2.75
CA GLN A 36 -14.64 0.77 -3.78
C GLN A 36 -15.84 1.49 -3.18
N ASP A 37 -16.17 2.65 -3.73
CA ASP A 37 -17.28 3.51 -3.35
C ASP A 37 -17.29 3.89 -1.86
N VAL A 38 -16.10 3.97 -1.28
CA VAL A 38 -15.88 4.33 0.13
C VAL A 38 -14.92 5.51 0.20
N ASP A 39 -15.31 6.52 0.97
CA ASP A 39 -14.50 7.66 1.38
C ASP A 39 -14.29 7.62 2.89
N ILE A 40 -13.13 8.07 3.35
CA ILE A 40 -12.80 8.22 4.78
C ILE A 40 -12.42 9.68 5.05
N PRO A 41 -13.39 10.60 5.23
CA PRO A 41 -13.11 12.03 5.31
C PRO A 41 -12.10 12.42 6.41
N GLY A 42 -11.35 13.49 6.14
CA GLY A 42 -10.42 14.10 7.09
C GLY A 42 -9.08 13.37 7.18
N MET A 43 -8.29 13.75 8.19
CA MET A 43 -6.93 13.25 8.42
C MET A 43 -6.00 13.42 7.22
N ASP A 44 -6.27 14.38 6.34
CA ASP A 44 -5.48 14.62 5.14
C ASP A 44 -4.12 15.21 5.50
N LEU A 45 -3.04 14.67 4.90
CA LEU A 45 -1.68 15.16 5.06
C LEU A 45 -1.47 16.57 4.48
N SER A 46 -2.40 17.04 3.65
CA SER A 46 -2.37 18.34 2.99
C SER A 46 -3.78 18.87 2.76
N ARG A 47 -3.91 20.20 2.74
CA ARG A 47 -5.17 20.89 2.35
C ARG A 47 -5.46 20.83 0.86
N ARG A 48 -4.53 20.33 0.05
CA ARG A 48 -4.67 20.17 -1.40
C ARG A 48 -4.48 18.70 -1.79
N PRO A 49 -5.17 18.22 -2.83
CA PRO A 49 -4.99 16.86 -3.31
C PRO A 49 -3.56 16.67 -3.82
N HIS A 50 -3.01 15.49 -3.55
CA HIS A 50 -1.73 15.07 -4.07
C HIS A 50 -1.80 14.88 -5.60
N PRO A 51 -0.76 15.26 -6.37
CA PRO A 51 -0.72 15.02 -7.80
C PRO A 51 -0.79 13.53 -8.13
N ALA A 52 -1.87 13.10 -8.77
CA ALA A 52 -2.07 11.71 -9.22
C ALA A 52 -3.13 11.69 -10.33
N THR A 53 -2.94 10.84 -11.34
CA THR A 53 -3.90 10.71 -12.45
C THR A 53 -4.77 9.45 -12.33
N SER A 54 -4.45 8.57 -11.38
CA SER A 54 -5.16 7.33 -11.12
C SER A 54 -5.16 6.94 -9.65
N GLN A 55 -6.03 5.98 -9.27
CA GLN A 55 -6.00 5.36 -7.95
C GLN A 55 -4.66 4.64 -7.68
N LEU A 56 -4.01 4.12 -8.72
CA LEU A 56 -2.74 3.42 -8.62
C LEU A 56 -1.62 4.37 -8.22
N ASP A 57 -1.57 5.56 -8.83
CA ASP A 57 -0.59 6.59 -8.47
C ASP A 57 -0.81 7.07 -7.04
N CYS A 58 -2.08 7.24 -6.64
CA CYS A 58 -2.42 7.61 -5.27
C CYS A 58 -1.99 6.54 -4.25
N ARG A 59 -2.21 5.25 -4.58
CA ARG A 59 -1.74 4.12 -3.78
C ARG A 59 -0.22 4.13 -3.64
N ARG A 60 0.51 4.31 -4.74
CA ARG A 60 1.98 4.38 -4.75
C ARG A 60 2.48 5.54 -3.89
N ALA A 61 1.89 6.72 -4.06
CA ALA A 61 2.24 7.89 -3.25
C ALA A 61 2.03 7.62 -1.75
N CYS A 62 0.95 6.93 -1.38
CA CYS A 62 0.73 6.56 0.02
C CYS A 62 1.74 5.53 0.53
N VAL A 63 2.05 4.49 -0.24
CA VAL A 63 3.06 3.49 0.14
C VAL A 63 4.42 4.15 0.37
N THR A 64 4.80 5.10 -0.49
CA THR A 64 6.08 5.83 -0.39
C THR A 64 6.15 6.82 0.77
N ASP A 65 5.05 7.53 1.12
CA ASP A 65 5.06 8.45 2.26
C ASP A 65 4.84 7.69 3.58
N ALA A 66 5.87 7.66 4.42
CA ALA A 66 5.85 7.00 5.73
C ALA A 66 4.76 7.54 6.68
N ARG A 67 4.30 8.79 6.48
CA ARG A 67 3.22 9.39 7.28
C ARG A 67 1.84 9.00 6.77
N CYS A 68 1.74 8.47 5.55
CA CYS A 68 0.48 8.04 4.98
C CYS A 68 0.11 6.66 5.49
N VAL A 69 -1.07 6.53 6.10
CA VAL A 69 -1.64 5.25 6.57
C VAL A 69 -2.85 4.82 5.76
N ALA A 70 -3.45 5.74 5.01
CA ALA A 70 -4.52 5.47 4.07
C ALA A 70 -4.58 6.53 2.98
N PHE A 71 -5.25 6.24 1.88
CA PHE A 71 -5.58 7.26 0.88
C PHE A 71 -7.04 7.14 0.47
N THR A 72 -7.59 8.23 -0.07
CA THR A 72 -8.83 8.19 -0.85
C THR A 72 -8.61 8.86 -2.20
N TYR A 73 -8.88 8.14 -3.27
CA TYR A 73 -8.91 8.66 -4.64
C TYR A 73 -10.35 8.88 -5.09
N LEU A 74 -10.71 10.13 -5.40
CA LEU A 74 -12.02 10.49 -5.93
C LEU A 74 -11.97 10.47 -7.46
N LYS A 75 -12.45 9.39 -8.09
CA LYS A 75 -12.46 9.22 -9.55
C LYS A 75 -13.13 10.41 -10.29
N PRO A 76 -14.31 10.91 -9.87
CA PRO A 76 -14.99 11.99 -10.59
C PRO A 76 -14.21 13.31 -10.59
N LYS A 77 -13.45 13.56 -9.51
CA LYS A 77 -12.67 14.80 -9.34
C LYS A 77 -11.20 14.65 -9.73
N LYS A 78 -10.73 13.42 -9.98
CA LYS A 78 -9.31 13.07 -10.14
C LYS A 78 -8.45 13.60 -8.99
N GLN A 79 -8.94 13.46 -7.75
CA GLN A 79 -8.27 13.96 -6.56
C GLN A 79 -7.73 12.80 -5.73
N CYS A 80 -6.45 12.87 -5.38
CA CYS A 80 -5.81 11.96 -4.45
C CYS A 80 -5.63 12.63 -3.09
N TRP A 81 -6.18 12.01 -2.04
CA TRP A 81 -6.08 12.50 -0.68
C TRP A 81 -5.31 11.50 0.16
N LEU A 82 -4.04 11.79 0.43
CA LEU A 82 -3.19 11.01 1.32
C LEU A 82 -3.50 11.36 2.77
N LYS A 83 -3.62 10.36 3.63
CA LYS A 83 -4.13 10.53 4.99
C LYS A 83 -3.18 9.98 6.04
N SER A 84 -3.03 10.70 7.14
CA SER A 84 -2.25 10.29 8.32
C SER A 84 -3.05 9.46 9.32
N GLY A 85 -4.34 9.24 9.07
CA GLY A 85 -5.22 8.46 9.92
C GLY A 85 -6.37 7.84 9.14
N VAL A 86 -7.05 6.87 9.74
CA VAL A 86 -8.26 6.28 9.20
C VAL A 86 -9.46 6.95 9.89
N GLY A 87 -10.20 7.76 9.12
CA GLY A 87 -11.44 8.40 9.58
C GLY A 87 -12.63 7.43 9.61
N THR A 88 -13.81 7.97 9.86
CA THR A 88 -15.06 7.19 9.77
C THR A 88 -15.40 6.92 8.30
N PRO A 89 -15.52 5.65 7.87
CA PRO A 89 -15.87 5.34 6.49
C PRO A 89 -17.31 5.74 6.18
N ARG A 90 -17.51 6.25 4.97
CA ARG A 90 -18.83 6.55 4.40
C ARG A 90 -18.92 6.08 2.96
N ALA A 91 -20.12 5.70 2.54
CA ALA A 91 -20.39 5.42 1.13
C ALA A 91 -20.27 6.72 0.30
N LEU A 92 -19.49 6.67 -0.77
CA LEU A 92 -19.38 7.73 -1.76
C LEU A 92 -19.02 7.12 -3.12
N THR A 93 -19.98 7.12 -4.05
CA THR A 93 -19.78 6.58 -5.40
C THR A 93 -18.60 7.25 -6.10
N GLY A 94 -17.70 6.44 -6.66
CA GLY A 94 -16.49 6.88 -7.34
C GLY A 94 -15.31 7.19 -6.41
N ALA A 95 -15.46 7.05 -5.10
CA ALA A 95 -14.34 7.06 -4.17
C ALA A 95 -13.66 5.69 -4.12
N VAL A 96 -12.34 5.67 -4.02
CA VAL A 96 -11.56 4.46 -3.77
C VAL A 96 -10.64 4.72 -2.60
N THR A 97 -10.86 3.99 -1.52
CA THR A 97 -10.03 4.10 -0.32
C THR A 97 -9.09 2.91 -0.24
N GLY A 98 -7.82 3.17 0.09
CA GLY A 98 -6.85 2.13 0.38
C GLY A 98 -6.24 2.29 1.75
N GLY A 99 -6.20 1.22 2.54
CA GLY A 99 -5.57 1.19 3.86
C GLY A 99 -4.18 0.55 3.80
N LYS A 100 -3.18 1.19 4.40
CA LYS A 100 -1.82 0.64 4.50
C LYS A 100 -1.76 -0.38 5.64
N LYS A 101 -1.14 -1.52 5.37
CA LYS A 101 -0.84 -2.55 6.35
C LYS A 101 0.65 -2.88 6.30
N SER A 102 1.23 -3.11 7.47
CA SER A 102 2.58 -3.65 7.57
C SER A 102 2.49 -5.16 7.41
N GLN A 103 3.10 -5.68 6.34
CA GLN A 103 3.21 -7.11 6.10
C GLN A 103 4.63 -7.55 6.39
N THR A 104 4.77 -8.60 7.21
CA THR A 104 6.05 -9.23 7.50
C THR A 104 6.19 -10.49 6.64
N PHE A 105 7.26 -10.54 5.85
CA PHE A 105 7.61 -11.67 5.02
C PHE A 105 8.78 -12.41 5.68
N SER A 106 8.51 -13.64 6.13
CA SER A 106 9.53 -14.52 6.68
C SER A 106 10.02 -15.47 5.60
N PRO A 107 11.34 -15.57 5.38
CA PRO A 107 11.87 -16.50 4.38
C PRO A 107 11.66 -17.94 4.82
N LYS A 108 11.36 -18.82 3.85
CA LYS A 108 11.36 -20.26 4.06
C LYS A 108 12.76 -20.80 3.79
N VAL A 109 13.46 -21.22 4.84
CA VAL A 109 14.76 -21.89 4.72
C VAL A 109 14.53 -23.36 4.39
N ILE A 110 15.20 -23.86 3.35
CA ILE A 110 15.15 -25.27 2.94
C ILE A 110 16.58 -25.80 3.01
N SER A 111 16.83 -26.77 3.91
CA SER A 111 18.12 -27.45 3.97
C SER A 111 18.24 -28.45 2.82
N LEU A 112 19.40 -28.42 2.15
CA LEU A 112 19.79 -29.38 1.12
C LEU A 112 20.89 -30.27 1.73
N ASP A 113 20.47 -31.16 2.62
CA ASP A 113 21.32 -32.22 3.16
C ASP A 113 21.38 -33.43 2.21
#